data_AF-A0A2V7B7E2-F1
#
_entry.id   AF-A0A2V7B7E2-F1
#
_cell.length_a   1.000
_cell.length_b   1.000
_cell.length_c   1.000
_cell.angle_alpha   90.00
_cell.angle_beta   90.00
_cell.angle_gamma   90.00
#
_symmetry.space_group_name_H-M   'P 1'
#
loop_
_entity.id
_entity.type
_entity.pdbx_description
1 polymer ?
#
loop_
_entity_poly.entity_id
_entity_poly.type
_entity_poly.pdbx_seq_one_letter_code
_entity_poly.pdbx_strand_id
1 'polypeptide(L)' 'MAVVKPVPKDSATPEVKPIFEDMTKKFGKVPNIFGVMAHRPDVLAKFLPFYGAATAGGTVEPKLKEFAYLKTSLVNGCEY' A
#
# COMPACT_ATOMS: atom_id res chain seq x y z
N MET A 1 -2.56 5.06 15.85
CA MET A 1 -1.96 3.70 15.84
C MET A 1 -2.97 2.70 15.28
N ALA A 2 -2.54 1.71 14.50
CA ALA A 2 -3.45 0.74 13.89
C ALA A 2 -4.01 -0.23 14.95
N VAL A 3 -5.34 -0.43 14.96
CA VAL A 3 -6.02 -1.41 15.83
C VAL A 3 -5.61 -2.84 15.44
N VAL A 4 -5.52 -3.10 14.14
CA VAL A 4 -5.03 -4.36 13.60
C VAL A 4 -3.52 -4.23 13.36
N LYS A 5 -2.75 -5.15 13.94
CA LYS A 5 -1.29 -5.17 13.75
C LYS A 5 -0.95 -5.62 12.32
N PRO A 6 -0.02 -4.94 11.62
CA PRO A 6 0.48 -5.41 10.34
C PRO A 6 1.12 -6.79 10.47
N VAL A 7 0.98 -7.64 9.45
CA VAL A 7 1.70 -8.92 9.36
C VAL A 7 3.19 -8.61 9.18
N PRO A 8 4.07 -9.06 10.09
CA PRO A 8 5.51 -8.89 9.94
C PRO A 8 6.03 -9.77 8.81
N LYS A 9 7.12 -9.34 8.17
CA LYS A 9 7.69 -10.04 7.01
C LYS A 9 8.01 -11.51 7.28
N ASP A 10 8.48 -11.82 8.48
CA ASP A 10 8.90 -13.17 8.86
C ASP A 10 7.72 -14.13 9.08
N SER A 11 6.55 -13.59 9.44
CA SER A 11 5.31 -14.35 9.65
C SER A 11 4.37 -14.30 8.44
N ALA A 12 4.78 -13.71 7.33
CA ALA A 12 3.99 -13.66 6.11
C ALA A 12 3.81 -15.06 5.51
N THR A 13 2.62 -15.33 4.96
CA THR A 13 2.36 -16.56 4.22
C THR A 13 3.26 -16.65 2.97
N PRO A 14 3.54 -17.85 2.44
CA PRO A 14 4.38 -18.02 1.26
C PRO A 14 3.93 -17.19 0.04
N GLU A 15 2.63 -16.93 -0.07
CA GLU A 15 2.00 -16.12 -1.12
C GLU A 15 2.33 -14.62 -0.99
N VAL A 16 2.45 -14.10 0.25
CA VAL A 16 2.67 -12.68 0.54
C VAL A 16 4.17 -12.34 0.58
N LYS A 17 5.03 -13.30 0.93
CA LYS A 17 6.50 -13.12 0.95
C LYS A 17 7.07 -12.46 -0.31
N PRO A 18 6.78 -12.93 -1.55
CA PRO A 18 7.33 -12.29 -2.75
C PRO A 18 6.83 -10.85 -2.91
N ILE A 19 5.57 -10.58 -2.57
CA ILE A 19 4.98 -9.23 -2.60
C ILE A 19 5.75 -8.29 -1.65
N PHE A 20 6.01 -8.73 -0.42
CA PHE A 20 6.73 -7.94 0.58
C PHE A 20 8.18 -7.70 0.21
N GLU A 21 8.85 -8.66 -0.42
CA GLU A 21 10.21 -8.49 -0.93
C GLU A 21 10.27 -7.44 -2.02
N ASP A 22 9.36 -7.48 -2.99
CA ASP A 22 9.29 -6.48 -4.06
C ASP A 22 8.97 -5.09 -3.52
N MET A 23 8.08 -4.99 -2.53
CA MET A 23 7.80 -3.73 -1.85
C MET A 23 9.02 -3.20 -1.09
N THR A 24 9.74 -4.08 -0.39
CA THR A 24 10.97 -3.70 0.33
C THR A 24 12.02 -3.18 -0.63
N LYS A 25 12.17 -3.81 -1.81
CA LYS A 25 13.11 -3.34 -2.86
C LYS A 25 12.72 -1.98 -3.42
N LYS A 26 11.42 -1.71 -3.61
CA LYS A 26 10.92 -0.44 -4.20
C LYS A 26 10.86 0.72 -3.21
N PHE A 27 10.46 0.46 -1.97
CA PHE A 27 10.14 1.50 -0.98
C PHE A 27 11.03 1.46 0.27
N GLY A 28 11.98 0.52 0.36
CA GLY A 28 12.86 0.33 1.53
C GLY A 28 12.20 -0.34 2.73
N LYS A 29 10.86 -0.39 2.77
CA LYS A 29 10.06 -1.06 3.81
C LYS A 29 8.70 -1.48 3.24
N VAL A 30 7.96 -2.29 3.98
CA VAL A 30 6.53 -2.56 3.72
C VAL A 30 5.69 -1.52 4.46
N PRO A 31 4.93 -0.65 3.76
CA PRO A 31 4.01 0.28 4.43
C PRO A 31 2.95 -0.47 5.26
N ASN A 32 2.58 0.06 6.43
CA ASN A 32 1.70 -0.64 7.37
C ASN A 32 0.34 -1.00 6.77
N ILE A 33 -0.23 -0.18 5.88
CA ILE A 33 -1.50 -0.48 5.21
C ILE A 33 -1.46 -1.81 4.44
N PHE A 34 -0.38 -2.08 3.71
CA PHE A 34 -0.20 -3.35 2.98
C PHE A 34 0.10 -4.51 3.93
N GLY A 35 0.83 -4.24 5.01
CA GLY A 35 1.03 -5.21 6.08
C GLY A 35 -0.27 -5.60 6.78
N VAL A 36 -1.24 -4.68 6.92
CA VAL A 36 -2.58 -5.01 7.44
C VAL A 36 -3.41 -5.77 6.40
N MET A 37 -3.37 -5.38 5.12
CA MET A 37 -4.06 -6.14 4.05
C MET A 37 -3.54 -7.56 3.90
N ALA A 38 -2.27 -7.83 4.24
CA ALA A 38 -1.66 -9.15 4.18
C ALA A 38 -2.34 -10.22 5.06
N HIS A 39 -3.20 -9.82 6.03
CA HIS A 39 -4.10 -10.76 6.71
C HIS A 39 -5.03 -11.49 5.74
N ARG A 40 -5.28 -10.91 4.55
CA ARG A 40 -6.05 -11.49 3.44
C ARG A 40 -5.23 -11.39 2.14
N PRO A 41 -4.38 -12.39 1.83
CA PRO A 41 -3.47 -12.37 0.69
C PRO A 41 -4.15 -12.06 -0.66
N ASP A 42 -5.33 -12.64 -0.91
CA ASP A 42 -6.11 -12.41 -2.14
C ASP A 42 -6.52 -10.93 -2.32
N VAL A 43 -6.84 -10.24 -1.23
CA VAL A 43 -7.18 -8.81 -1.25
C VAL A 43 -5.94 -7.98 -1.58
N LEU A 44 -4.82 -8.26 -0.92
CA LEU A 44 -3.55 -7.56 -1.17
C LEU A 44 -3.11 -7.73 -2.63
N ALA A 45 -3.15 -8.97 -3.15
CA ALA A 45 -2.74 -9.28 -4.51
C ALA A 45 -3.58 -8.54 -5.56
N LYS A 46 -4.88 -8.36 -5.34
CA LYS A 46 -5.78 -7.62 -6.23
C LYS A 46 -5.70 -6.11 -6.06
N PHE A 47 -5.40 -5.62 -4.85
CA PHE A 47 -5.33 -4.19 -4.55
C PHE A 47 -4.11 -3.52 -5.18
N LEU A 48 -2.94 -4.18 -5.18
CA LEU A 48 -1.70 -3.57 -5.66
C LEU A 48 -1.72 -3.14 -7.13
N PRO A 49 -2.21 -3.97 -8.09
CA PRO A 49 -2.35 -3.54 -9.48
C PRO A 49 -3.31 -2.37 -9.63
N PHE A 50 -4.44 -2.39 -8.91
CA PHE A 50 -5.42 -1.30 -8.92
C PHE A 50 -4.81 0.01 -8.40
N TYR A 51 -4.14 -0.04 -7.25
CA TYR A 51 -3.48 1.12 -6.65
C TYR A 51 -2.39 1.69 -7.57
N GLY A 52 -1.57 0.82 -8.16
CA GLY A 52 -0.54 1.22 -9.12
C GLY A 52 -1.12 1.88 -10.37
N ALA A 53 -2.21 1.33 -10.93
CA ALA A 53 -2.88 1.90 -12.08
C ALA A 53 -3.46 3.30 -11.78
N ALA A 54 -4.03 3.49 -10.59
CA ALA A 54 -4.59 4.78 -10.17
C ALA A 54 -3.52 5.85 -9.90
N THR A 55 -2.34 5.47 -9.42
CA THR A 55 -1.32 6.42 -8.93
C THR A 55 -0.20 6.68 -9.95
N ALA A 56 0.23 5.70 -10.75
CA ALA A 56 1.42 5.85 -11.60
C ALA A 56 1.13 6.35 -13.04
N GLY A 57 0.06 5.90 -13.70
CA GLY A 57 -0.19 6.13 -15.14
C GLY A 57 -1.17 7.27 -15.49
N GLY A 58 -1.32 7.59 -16.78
CA GLY A 58 -2.29 8.58 -17.28
C GLY A 58 -1.68 9.95 -17.62
N THR A 59 -2.54 10.93 -17.88
CA THR A 59 -2.17 12.26 -18.41
C THR A 59 -1.83 13.28 -17.32
N VAL A 60 -2.14 12.98 -16.06
CA VAL A 60 -1.87 13.88 -14.91
C VAL A 60 -0.46 13.66 -14.40
N GLU A 61 0.27 14.75 -14.19
CA GLU A 61 1.63 14.71 -13.65
C GLU A 61 1.69 14.04 -12.26
N PRO A 62 2.74 13.26 -11.95
CA PRO A 62 2.85 12.54 -10.67
C PRO A 62 2.69 13.45 -9.43
N LYS A 63 3.25 14.65 -9.45
CA LYS A 63 3.15 15.60 -8.33
C LYS A 63 1.71 16.03 -8.04
N LEU A 64 0.90 16.22 -9.08
CA LEU A 64 -0.50 16.62 -8.91
C LEU A 64 -1.36 15.47 -8.36
N LYS A 65 -1.01 14.23 -8.68
CA LYS A 65 -1.67 13.06 -8.08
C LYS A 65 -1.37 12.94 -6.60
N GLU A 66 -0.12 13.10 -6.20
CA GLU A 66 0.26 13.14 -4.77
C GLU A 66 -0.44 14.29 -4.04
N PHE A 67 -0.56 15.46 -4.68
CA PHE A 67 -1.31 16.58 -4.12
C PHE A 67 -2.80 16.24 -3.93
N ALA A 68 -3.44 15.63 -4.93
CA ALA A 68 -4.83 15.17 -4.82
C ALA A 68 -4.99 14.09 -3.73
N TYR A 69 -4.02 13.18 -3.62
CA TYR A 69 -3.99 12.14 -2.59
C TYR A 69 -3.94 12.76 -1.18
N LEU A 70 -2.99 13.67 -0.95
CA LEU A 70 -2.85 14.39 0.31
C LEU A 70 -4.11 15.22 0.63
N LYS A 71 -4.64 15.97 -0.34
CA LYS A 71 -5.83 16.80 -0.12
C LYS A 71 -7.04 15.96 0.24
N THR A 72 -7.21 14.80 -0.40
CA THR A 72 -8.29 13.86 -0.10
C THR A 72 -8.17 13.32 1.33
N SER A 73 -6.96 12.94 1.76
CA SER A 73 -6.71 12.52 3.14
C SER A 73 -7.05 13.60 4.15
N LEU A 74 -6.66 14.86 3.89
CA LEU A 74 -6.96 16.00 4.76
C LEU A 74 -8.47 16.27 4.87
N VAL A 75 -9.21 16.21 3.75
CA VAL A 75 -10.67 16.40 3.75
C VAL A 75 -11.38 15.29 4.53
N ASN A 76 -10.84 14.07 4.50
CA ASN A 76 -11.38 12.91 5.21
C ASN A 76 -10.87 12.78 6.66
N GLY A 77 -9.98 13.67 7.14
CA GLY A 77 -9.37 13.55 8.47
C GLY A 77 -8.54 12.28 8.65
N CYS A 78 -7.91 11.77 7.57
CA CYS A 78 -7.08 10.58 7.61
C CYS A 78 -5.64 10.95 8.01
N GLU A 79 -5.27 10.66 9.25
CA GLU A 79 -3.97 11.03 9.86
C GLU A 79 -2.92 9.90 9.85
N TYR A 80 -3.14 8.84 9.07
CA TYR A 80 -2.17 7.74 8.92
C TYR A 80 -0.84 8.23 8.36
#